data_AF-A0A358HT40-F1
#
_entry.id   AF-A0A358HT40-F1
#
_cell.length_a   1.000
_cell.length_b   1.000
_cell.length_c   1.000
_cell.angle_alpha   90.00
_cell.angle_beta   90.00
_cell.angle_gamma   90.00
#
_symmetry.space_group_name_H-M   'P 1'
#
loop_
_entity.id
_entity.type
_entity.pdbx_description
1 polymer ?
#
loop_
_entity_poly.entity_id
_entity_poly.type
_entity_poly.pdbx_seq_one_letter_code
_entity_poly.pdbx_strand_id
1 'polypeptide(L)'
;HARALAKLVKGVHCKFNLIPFNKWPGSDYECTPTNDIKKFAQILLDNGYEAPIRWPRGRDILAACGQLKSESQRQRKSRVGGCAKPDAGNNGVVAAQ
;
A
#
# COMPACT_ATOMS: atom_id res chain seq x y z
N HIS A 1 -7.66 10.37 19.81
CA HIS A 1 -8.37 9.62 18.74
C HIS A 1 -8.53 8.12 19.01
N ALA A 2 -7.50 7.38 19.45
CA ALA A 2 -7.61 5.92 19.68
C ALA A 2 -8.82 5.49 20.54
N ARG A 3 -9.07 6.16 21.67
CA ARG A 3 -10.25 5.89 22.52
C ARG A 3 -11.59 6.10 21.79
N ALA A 4 -11.68 7.13 20.94
CA ALA A 4 -12.89 7.39 20.16
C ALA A 4 -13.08 6.31 19.07
N LEU A 5 -11.99 5.85 18.45
CA LEU A 5 -12.02 4.75 17.49
C LEU A 5 -12.48 3.44 18.14
N ALA A 6 -11.91 3.08 19.30
CA ALA A 6 -12.32 1.90 20.05
C ALA A 6 -13.81 1.95 20.45
N LYS A 7 -14.32 3.13 20.79
CA LYS A 7 -15.75 3.35 21.06
C LYS A 7 -16.60 3.18 19.78
N LEU A 8 -16.11 3.66 18.64
CA LEU A 8 -16.83 3.60 17.35
C LEU A 8 -17.04 2.16 16.87
N VAL A 9 -16.01 1.32 17.00
CA VAL A 9 -16.05 -0.07 16.52
C VAL A 9 -16.58 -1.06 17.56
N LYS A 10 -17.10 -0.59 18.69
CA LYS A 10 -17.54 -1.45 19.79
C LYS A 10 -18.57 -2.47 19.30
N GLY A 11 -18.27 -3.75 19.51
CA GLY A 11 -19.12 -4.87 19.09
C GLY A 11 -18.80 -5.43 17.69
N VAL A 12 -17.86 -4.83 16.97
CA VAL A 12 -17.34 -5.36 15.70
C VAL A 12 -16.08 -6.19 15.97
N HIS A 13 -16.07 -7.44 15.53
CA HIS A 13 -14.85 -8.25 15.56
C HIS A 13 -13.93 -7.79 14.43
N CYS A 14 -12.94 -6.97 14.77
CA CYS A 14 -12.00 -6.42 13.79
C CYS A 14 -10.57 -6.36 14.33
N LYS A 15 -9.63 -6.32 13.39
CA LYS A 15 -8.20 -6.08 13.64
C LYS A 15 -7.80 -4.77 12.97
N PHE A 16 -7.05 -3.95 13.69
CA PHE A 16 -6.51 -2.71 13.15
C PHE A 16 -5.17 -2.95 12.47
N ASN A 17 -4.87 -2.16 11.44
CA ASN A 17 -3.57 -2.14 10.80
C ASN A 17 -3.09 -0.69 10.72
N LEU A 18 -2.14 -0.33 11.58
CA LEU A 18 -1.65 1.03 11.66
C LEU A 18 -0.60 1.26 10.57
N ILE A 19 -0.86 2.22 9.68
CA ILE A 19 0.04 2.58 8.59
C ILE A 19 0.60 3.97 8.91
N PRO A 20 1.89 4.08 9.29
CA PRO A 20 2.54 5.37 9.40
C PRO A 20 2.48 6.11 8.06
N PHE A 21 2.18 7.40 8.10
CA PHE A 21 2.06 8.19 6.88
C PHE A 21 3.40 8.24 6.12
N ASN A 22 3.36 8.00 4.81
CA ASN A 22 4.51 8.12 3.92
C ASN A 22 4.43 9.45 3.19
N LYS A 23 5.20 10.43 3.65
CA LYS A 23 5.26 11.74 3.01
C LYS A 23 5.67 11.62 1.54
N TRP A 24 5.04 12.40 0.68
CA TRP A 24 5.42 12.60 -0.71
C TRP A 24 5.62 14.10 -0.99
N PRO A 25 6.31 14.48 -2.08
CA PRO A 25 6.43 15.87 -2.49
C PRO A 25 5.05 16.52 -2.68
N GLY A 26 4.81 17.67 -2.02
CA GLY A 26 3.53 18.37 -2.06
C GLY A 26 2.45 17.88 -1.08
N SER A 27 2.79 17.00 -0.13
CA SER A 27 1.90 16.68 1.00
C SER A 27 2.01 17.73 2.10
N ASP A 28 0.87 18.23 2.57
CA ASP A 28 0.77 19.10 3.76
C ASP A 28 0.91 18.32 5.09
N TYR A 29 0.81 16.99 5.03
CA TYR A 29 0.89 16.13 6.21
C TYR A 29 2.32 15.64 6.48
N GLU A 30 2.59 15.43 7.77
CA GLU A 30 3.85 14.88 8.26
C GLU A 30 3.68 13.47 8.81
N CYS A 31 4.78 12.70 8.79
CA CYS A 31 4.79 11.38 9.41
C CYS A 31 4.64 11.53 10.93
N THR A 32 3.73 10.76 11.52
CA THR A 32 3.54 10.72 12.97
C THR A 32 4.81 10.19 13.67
N PRO A 33 5.24 10.79 14.79
CA PRO A 33 6.35 10.27 15.58
C PRO A 33 6.10 8.83 16.05
N THR A 34 7.12 7.98 16.02
CA THR A 34 7.03 6.56 16.39
C THR A 34 6.41 6.35 17.78
N ASN A 35 6.73 7.20 18.75
CA ASN A 35 6.19 7.09 20.11
C ASN A 35 4.68 7.28 20.16
N ASP A 36 4.13 8.17 19.33
CA ASP A 36 2.70 8.43 19.32
C ASP A 36 1.92 7.33 18.59
N ILE A 37 2.51 6.74 17.54
CA ILE A 37 1.96 5.55 16.89
C ILE A 37 1.91 4.38 17.88
N LYS A 38 2.99 4.17 18.65
CA LYS A 38 3.04 3.13 19.69
C LYS A 38 2.01 3.37 20.78
N LYS A 39 1.86 4.61 21.27
CA LYS A 39 0.80 4.96 22.24
C LYS A 39 -0.60 4.70 21.68
N PHE A 40 -0.83 5.03 20.40
CA PHE A 40 -2.10 4.75 19.75
C PHE A 40 -2.39 3.25 19.67
N ALA A 41 -1.39 2.45 19.27
CA ALA A 41 -1.48 0.99 19.24
C ALA A 41 -1.76 0.41 20.62
N GLN A 42 -1.05 0.90 21.66
CA GLN A 42 -1.23 0.47 23.04
C GLN A 42 -2.66 0.71 23.52
N ILE A 43 -3.22 1.89 23.26
CA ILE A 43 -4.62 2.19 23.66
C ILE A 43 -5.60 1.21 22.99
N LEU A 44 -5.39 0.84 21.72
CA LEU A 44 -6.25 -0.14 21.06
C LEU A 44 -6.08 -1.56 21.66
N LEU A 45 -4.84 -1.93 21.99
CA LEU A 45 -4.52 -3.20 22.65
C LEU A 45 -5.17 -3.30 24.03
N ASP A 46 -5.09 -2.23 24.83
CA ASP A 46 -5.73 -2.15 26.15
C ASP A 46 -7.26 -2.25 26.08
N ASN A 47 -7.85 -1.98 24.90
CA ASN A 47 -9.28 -2.14 24.64
C ASN A 47 -9.62 -3.50 23.97
N GLY A 48 -8.66 -4.43 23.91
CA GLY A 48 -8.86 -5.79 23.40
C GLY A 48 -8.71 -5.94 21.89
N TYR A 49 -8.17 -4.95 21.18
CA TYR A 49 -7.97 -5.01 19.73
C TYR A 49 -6.49 -5.16 19.36
N GLU A 50 -6.19 -6.10 18.46
CA GLU A 50 -4.87 -6.15 17.84
C GLU A 50 -4.66 -4.99 16.87
N ALA A 51 -3.51 -4.32 16.98
CA ALA A 51 -3.16 -3.16 16.16
C ALA A 51 -1.67 -3.18 15.73
N PRO A 52 -1.22 -4.16 14.91
CA PRO A 52 0.12 -4.15 14.34
C PRO A 52 0.42 -2.87 13.56
N ILE A 53 1.67 -2.44 13.63
CA ILE A 53 2.19 -1.29 12.88
C ILE A 53 2.88 -1.81 11.62
N ARG A 54 2.37 -1.42 10.45
CA ARG A 54 2.97 -1.73 9.15
C ARG A 54 4.06 -0.72 8.83
N TRP A 55 5.28 -1.03 9.24
CA TRP A 55 6.44 -0.19 8.91
C TRP A 55 6.65 -0.13 7.39
N PRO A 56 6.86 1.07 6.83
CA PRO A 56 6.99 1.24 5.40
C PRO A 56 8.25 0.55 4.87
N ARG A 57 8.11 -0.06 3.69
CA ARG A 57 9.17 -0.70 2.91
C ARG A 57 9.24 0.03 1.56
N GLY A 58 10.44 0.22 1.02
CA GLY A 58 10.62 0.89 -0.29
C GLY A 58 10.39 2.41 -0.27
N ARG A 59 10.55 3.06 0.89
CA ARG A 59 10.46 4.54 1.01
C ARG A 59 11.61 5.25 0.30
N ASP A 60 12.77 4.60 0.29
CA ASP A 60 14.00 4.95 -0.43
C ASP A 60 13.83 5.01 -1.94
N ILE A 61 12.88 4.24 -2.50
CA ILE A 61 12.61 4.18 -3.95
C ILE A 61 11.23 4.74 -4.33
N LEU A 62 10.58 5.51 -3.45
CA LEU A 62 9.23 6.05 -3.65
C LEU A 62 8.17 4.99 -4.02
N ALA A 63 8.36 3.75 -3.60
CA ALA A 63 7.44 2.64 -3.88
C ALA A 63 6.59 2.25 -2.66
N ALA A 64 6.69 3.01 -1.56
CA ALA A 64 5.87 2.75 -0.38
C ALA A 64 4.38 2.97 -0.69
N CYS A 65 3.49 2.35 0.11
CA CYS A 65 2.04 2.49 -0.09
C CYS A 65 1.65 3.97 -0.17
N GLY A 66 0.98 4.35 -1.26
CA GLY A 66 0.58 5.73 -1.59
C GLY A 66 1.53 6.47 -2.55
N GLN A 67 2.81 6.07 -2.66
CA GLN A 67 3.80 6.79 -3.46
C GLN A 67 3.89 6.32 -4.92
N LEU A 68 3.19 5.23 -5.27
CA LEU A 68 3.14 4.71 -6.64
C LEU A 68 2.33 5.63 -7.56
N LYS A 69 2.96 6.71 -8.03
CA LYS A 69 2.46 7.56 -9.10
C LYS A 69 3.17 7.15 -10.39
N SER A 70 2.46 6.52 -11.31
CA SER A 70 3.03 6.17 -12.61
C SER A 70 3.06 7.41 -13.49
N GLU A 71 4.24 7.81 -13.98
CA GLU A 71 4.38 8.75 -15.11
C GLU A 71 3.96 8.11 -16.45
N SER A 72 3.56 6.84 -16.44
CA SER A 72 3.13 6.14 -17.65
C SER A 72 1.80 6.68 -18.16
N GLN A 73 1.85 7.43 -19.26
CA GLN A 73 0.71 7.67 -20.13
C GLN A 73 0.25 6.33 -20.70
N ARG A 74 -0.76 5.72 -20.07
CA ARG A 74 -1.32 4.44 -20.50
C ARG A 74 -2.06 4.67 -21.82
N GLN A 75 -1.38 4.42 -22.95
CA GLN A 75 -2.03 4.38 -24.25
C GLN A 75 -3.15 3.33 -24.18
N ARG A 76 -4.38 3.76 -24.45
CA ARG A 76 -5.55 2.87 -24.50
C ARG A 76 -5.26 1.79 -25.54
N LYS A 77 -5.12 0.52 -25.12
CA LYS A 77 -5.24 -0.60 -26.04
C LYS A 77 -6.64 -0.51 -26.66
N SER A 78 -6.72 -0.15 -27.93
CA SER A 78 -7.91 -0.36 -28.73
C SER A 78 -8.28 -1.83 -28.58
N ARG A 79 -9.54 -2.10 -28.22
CA ARG A 79 -10.07 -3.46 -28.14
C ARG A 79 -10.08 -4.04 -29.55
N VAL A 80 -8.96 -4.61 -29.97
CA VAL A 80 -8.92 -5.49 -31.15
C VAL A 80 -9.16 -6.90 -30.62
N GLY A 81 -10.27 -7.47 -31.09
CA GLY A 81 -10.85 -8.69 -30.58
C GLY A 81 -10.07 -9.95 -30.94
N GLY A 82 -10.56 -11.06 -30.37
CA GLY A 82 -10.25 -12.40 -30.84
C GLY A 82 -9.25 -13.14 -29.96
N CYS A 83 -9.76 -14.11 -29.21
CA CYS A 83 -8.98 -15.23 -28.70
C CYS A 83 -8.43 -16.00 -29.92
N ALA A 84 -7.12 -15.94 -30.16
CA ALA A 84 -6.43 -16.86 -31.04
C ALA A 84 -5.15 -17.29 -30.32
N LYS A 85 -5.04 -18.59 -30.03
CA LYS A 85 -3.80 -19.19 -29.52
C LYS A 85 -2.81 -19.27 -30.68
N PRO A 86 -1.51 -19.00 -30.48
CA PRO A 86 -0.50 -19.47 -31.39
C PRO A 86 0.12 -20.77 -30.87
N ASP A 87 0.20 -21.71 -31.80
CA ASP A 87 0.77 -23.04 -31.71
C ASP A 87 2.29 -23.06 -31.45
N ALA A 88 2.77 -24.20 -30.96
CA ALA A 88 4.17 -24.50 -30.75
C ALA A 88 4.96 -24.51 -32.09
N GLY A 89 6.11 -23.85 -32.11
CA GLY A 89 7.05 -23.87 -33.25
C GLY A 89 8.40 -23.25 -32.87
N ASN A 90 9.47 -23.99 -33.13
CA ASN A 90 10.83 -23.83 -32.63
C ASN A 90 11.71 -22.83 -33.42
N ASN A 91 12.81 -22.41 -32.78
CA ASN A 91 14.09 -21.88 -33.28
C ASN A 91 14.19 -20.44 -33.84
N GLY A 92 15.15 -19.69 -33.28
CA GLY A 92 15.70 -18.48 -33.91
C GLY A 92 16.55 -17.62 -32.97
N VAL A 93 17.82 -18.00 -32.81
CA VAL A 93 18.90 -17.20 -32.21
C VAL A 93 19.22 -16.00 -33.12
N VAL A 94 19.36 -14.78 -32.56
CA VAL A 94 20.34 -13.68 -32.87
C VAL A 94 19.92 -12.45 -32.03
N ALA A 95 20.67 -11.94 -31.04
CA ALA A 95 21.96 -11.23 -31.05
C ALA A 95 21.90 -9.75 -31.54
N ALA A 96 22.39 -8.88 -30.65
CA ALA A 96 22.90 -7.50 -30.83
C ALA A 96 21.87 -6.41 -31.21
N GLN A 97 21.94 -5.19 -30.66
CA GLN A 97 23.10 -4.40 -30.20
C GLN A 97 22.86 -3.75 -28.84
#